data_AF-A0LHA4-F1
#
_entry.id   AF-A0LHA4-F1
#
_cell.length_a   1.000
_cell.length_b   1.000
_cell.length_c   1.000
_cell.angle_alpha   90.00
_cell.angle_beta   90.00
_cell.angle_gamma   90.00
#
_symmetry.space_group_name_H-M   'P 1'
#
loop_
_entity.id
_entity.type
_entity.pdbx_description
1 polymer ?
#
loop_
_entity_poly.entity_id
_entity_poly.type
_entity_poly.pdbx_seq_one_letter_code
_entity_poly.pdbx_strand_id
1 'polypeptide(L)'
;MMEFFEGFSWAVPKGFSDPVAFCRFERGDTFYDTPKAYEVWSEALKHIKYSIRVQSPERAITQKRAQPPEGDITEDTEMDADSIDDDSSPEGADSRKAGTNADSLFSDNWTKEAVIVLTEYQSKDSRTITTTQGRVYTAVWKGDLSILEDDGPFPVPATPGTLIKKEKKKMLLENSQPFIEGLRADEKIADPTVFALPYDETLELYRNKFQRLRTTIPNAVILIKRPEEVDISHPNGFIPTMRIAFFIMESTGYHEAAELIKKALYKPANNRETETDRFKVSAHGFLFPDQSASTVVRETRKR
;
A
#
# COMPACT_ATOMS: atom_id res chain seq x y z
N MET A 1 0.25 -22.32 -9.29
CA MET A 1 1.61 -21.76 -9.37
C MET A 1 1.74 -20.75 -8.25
N MET A 2 2.83 -20.74 -7.48
CA MET A 2 3.03 -19.75 -6.42
C MET A 2 3.39 -18.40 -7.06
N GLU A 3 2.72 -17.33 -6.63
CA GLU A 3 3.01 -15.98 -7.08
C GLU A 3 3.96 -15.29 -6.08
N PHE A 4 4.84 -14.45 -6.59
CA PHE A 4 5.83 -13.70 -5.81
C PHE A 4 5.64 -12.20 -6.01
N PHE A 5 6.02 -11.40 -5.01
CA PHE A 5 6.06 -9.95 -5.15
C PHE A 5 7.16 -9.51 -6.11
N GLU A 6 6.83 -8.60 -7.01
CA GLU A 6 7.82 -7.94 -7.84
C GLU A 6 8.67 -6.94 -7.04
N GLY A 7 9.91 -6.73 -7.48
CA GLY A 7 10.80 -5.71 -6.93
C GLY A 7 11.65 -6.16 -5.75
N PHE A 8 11.39 -7.35 -5.19
CA PHE A 8 12.30 -8.04 -4.28
C PHE A 8 13.37 -8.81 -5.07
N SER A 9 14.61 -8.78 -4.60
CA SER A 9 15.70 -9.60 -5.12
C SER A 9 15.55 -11.07 -4.70
N TRP A 10 14.91 -11.34 -3.57
CA TRP A 10 14.59 -12.69 -3.09
C TRP A 10 13.16 -13.08 -3.45
N ALA A 11 12.87 -14.37 -3.38
CA ALA A 11 11.54 -14.89 -3.63
C ALA A 11 10.64 -14.67 -2.41
N VAL A 12 9.74 -13.68 -2.49
CA VAL A 12 8.75 -13.39 -1.44
C VAL A 12 7.36 -13.78 -1.93
N PRO A 13 6.79 -14.91 -1.47
CA PRO A 13 5.46 -15.33 -1.88
C PRO A 13 4.38 -14.29 -1.53
N LYS A 14 3.35 -14.14 -2.37
CA LYS A 14 2.21 -13.24 -2.09
C LYS A 14 1.45 -13.58 -0.80
N GLY A 15 1.60 -14.82 -0.30
CA GLY A 15 1.10 -15.21 1.02
C GLY A 15 1.69 -14.41 2.19
N PHE A 16 2.82 -13.73 1.99
CA PHE A 16 3.43 -12.80 2.95
C PHE A 16 2.90 -11.36 2.80
N SER A 17 1.74 -11.14 2.19
CA SER A 17 1.16 -9.80 2.01
C SER A 17 1.13 -8.99 3.30
N ASP A 18 0.60 -9.55 4.40
CA ASP A 18 0.49 -8.80 5.66
C ASP A 18 1.86 -8.54 6.32
N PRO A 19 2.76 -9.54 6.46
CA PRO A 19 4.13 -9.30 6.92
C PRO A 19 4.88 -8.23 6.13
N VAL A 20 4.75 -8.23 4.79
CA VAL A 20 5.37 -7.24 3.91
C VAL A 20 4.73 -5.87 4.10
N ALA A 21 3.39 -5.79 4.15
CA ALA A 21 2.65 -4.55 4.30
C ALA A 21 2.99 -3.78 5.59
N PHE A 22 3.31 -4.51 6.66
CA PHE A 22 3.55 -3.94 7.99
C PHE A 22 5.00 -4.04 8.46
N CYS A 23 5.93 -4.52 7.62
CA CYS A 23 7.32 -4.84 8.02
C CYS A 23 7.36 -5.70 9.30
N ARG A 24 6.52 -6.74 9.35
CA ARG A 24 6.34 -7.57 10.55
C ARG A 24 6.50 -9.04 10.23
N PHE A 25 7.71 -9.53 10.36
CA PHE A 25 8.03 -10.94 10.25
C PHE A 25 8.10 -11.57 11.64
N GLU A 26 7.55 -12.78 11.74
CA GLU A 26 7.35 -13.48 13.01
C GLU A 26 8.02 -14.85 12.97
N ARG A 27 8.15 -15.48 14.15
CA ARG A 27 8.75 -16.81 14.28
C ARG A 27 8.16 -17.80 13.27
N GLY A 28 9.06 -18.45 12.54
CA GLY A 28 8.73 -19.46 11.54
C GLY A 28 8.68 -18.91 10.11
N ASP A 29 8.56 -17.60 9.93
CA ASP A 29 8.64 -16.99 8.60
C ASP A 29 10.01 -17.30 7.98
N THR A 30 9.98 -17.84 6.76
CA THR A 30 11.17 -18.31 6.05
C THR A 30 11.18 -17.78 4.62
N PHE A 31 12.27 -17.10 4.27
CA PHE A 31 12.53 -16.55 2.94
C PHE A 31 13.69 -17.27 2.29
N TYR A 32 13.56 -17.53 0.99
CA TYR A 32 14.61 -18.13 0.18
C TYR A 32 15.01 -17.16 -0.94
N ASP A 33 16.27 -17.24 -1.37
CA ASP A 33 16.81 -16.36 -2.40
C ASP A 33 16.26 -16.62 -3.81
N THR A 34 15.60 -17.76 -4.03
CA THR A 34 15.11 -18.18 -5.36
C THR A 34 13.67 -18.73 -5.34
N PRO A 35 12.85 -18.46 -6.37
CA PRO A 35 11.50 -19.01 -6.47
C PRO A 35 11.45 -20.54 -6.45
N LYS A 36 12.48 -21.19 -6.99
CA LYS A 36 12.59 -22.66 -7.05
C LYS A 36 12.66 -23.32 -5.67
N ALA A 37 12.95 -22.54 -4.63
CA ALA A 37 12.97 -23.01 -3.25
C ALA A 37 11.60 -23.51 -2.76
N TYR A 38 10.53 -23.03 -3.40
CA TYR A 38 9.14 -23.33 -3.04
C TYR A 38 8.54 -24.47 -3.89
N GLU A 39 9.38 -25.21 -4.64
CA GLU A 39 9.00 -26.40 -5.40
C GLU A 39 9.26 -27.69 -4.59
N VAL A 40 9.38 -28.84 -5.25
CA VAL A 40 9.72 -30.12 -4.60
C VAL A 40 11.09 -30.02 -3.93
N TRP A 41 11.14 -30.24 -2.62
CA TRP A 41 12.30 -29.94 -1.78
C TRP A 41 13.63 -30.56 -2.27
N SER A 42 13.59 -31.81 -2.75
CA SER A 42 14.78 -32.50 -3.26
C SER A 42 15.42 -31.80 -4.48
N GLU A 43 14.60 -31.15 -5.30
CA GLU A 43 15.06 -30.37 -6.45
C GLU A 43 15.39 -28.93 -6.04
N ALA A 44 14.58 -28.34 -5.16
CA ALA A 44 14.78 -27.00 -4.62
C ALA A 44 16.17 -26.80 -4.00
N LEU A 45 16.66 -27.80 -3.24
CA LEU A 45 17.97 -27.77 -2.60
C LEU A 45 19.15 -27.52 -3.57
N LYS A 46 18.99 -27.84 -4.85
CA LYS A 46 20.03 -27.61 -5.88
C LYS A 46 20.12 -26.13 -6.29
N HIS A 47 19.12 -25.34 -5.93
CA HIS A 47 18.96 -23.96 -6.39
C HIS A 47 19.07 -22.94 -5.26
N ILE A 48 18.77 -23.33 -4.02
CA ILE A 48 18.84 -22.46 -2.86
C ILE A 48 20.30 -22.15 -2.54
N LYS A 49 20.66 -20.86 -2.46
CA LYS A 49 21.95 -20.44 -1.89
C LYS A 49 21.77 -20.05 -0.44
N TYR A 50 20.73 -19.27 -0.15
CA TYR A 50 20.50 -18.69 1.17
C TYR A 50 19.05 -18.87 1.62
N SER A 51 18.86 -19.01 2.94
CA SER A 51 17.56 -18.77 3.57
C SER A 51 17.70 -17.92 4.82
N ILE A 52 16.69 -17.09 5.07
CA ILE A 52 16.50 -16.38 6.33
C ILE A 52 15.27 -16.97 7.00
N ARG A 53 15.42 -17.46 8.24
CA ARG A 53 14.31 -17.93 9.07
C ARG A 53 14.21 -17.11 10.34
N VAL A 54 13.06 -16.48 10.56
CA VAL A 54 12.79 -15.66 11.74
C VAL A 54 12.56 -16.55 12.97
N GLN A 55 13.23 -16.24 14.08
CA GLN A 55 13.12 -16.88 15.39
C GLN A 55 12.36 -16.01 16.41
N SER A 56 12.45 -14.68 16.27
CA SER A 56 11.81 -13.68 17.14
C SER A 56 11.46 -12.45 16.30
N PRO A 57 10.32 -11.75 16.56
CA PRO A 57 9.36 -11.96 17.65
C PRO A 57 8.53 -13.24 17.52
N GLU A 58 7.89 -13.65 18.62
CA GLU A 58 6.87 -14.71 18.59
C GLU A 58 5.75 -14.37 17.62
N ARG A 59 5.13 -15.39 17.03
CA ARG A 59 3.90 -15.21 16.26
C ARG A 59 2.86 -14.55 17.14
N ALA A 60 2.34 -13.40 16.72
CA ALA A 60 1.25 -12.78 17.44
C ALA A 60 0.11 -13.80 17.49
N ILE A 61 -0.22 -14.26 18.70
CA ILE A 61 -1.42 -15.08 18.89
C ILE A 61 -2.54 -14.15 18.46
N THR A 62 -3.11 -14.41 17.28
CA THR A 62 -4.32 -13.71 16.84
C THR A 62 -5.30 -13.94 17.96
N GLN A 63 -5.53 -12.92 18.80
CA GLN A 63 -6.59 -12.97 19.78
C GLN A 63 -7.83 -13.19 18.92
N LYS A 64 -8.30 -14.44 18.91
CA LYS A 64 -9.51 -14.84 18.22
C LYS A 64 -10.51 -13.82 18.70
N ARG A 65 -10.92 -12.88 17.84
CA ARG A 65 -12.02 -11.96 18.14
C ARG A 65 -13.08 -12.90 18.66
N ALA A 66 -13.42 -12.79 19.94
CA ALA A 66 -14.40 -13.67 20.55
C ALA A 66 -15.58 -13.63 19.61
N GLN A 67 -15.86 -14.75 18.94
CA GLN A 67 -17.08 -14.83 18.17
C GLN A 67 -18.17 -14.52 19.20
N PRO A 68 -19.07 -13.57 18.91
CA PRO A 68 -20.21 -13.36 19.80
C PRO A 68 -20.80 -14.74 20.06
N PRO A 69 -21.09 -15.08 21.34
CA PRO A 69 -21.58 -16.40 21.70
C PRO A 69 -22.71 -16.72 20.72
N GLU A 70 -22.59 -17.83 20.00
CA GLU A 70 -23.67 -18.34 19.16
C GLU A 70 -24.87 -18.46 20.10
N GLY A 71 -25.78 -17.49 19.99
CA GLY A 71 -27.00 -17.48 20.75
C GLY A 71 -27.72 -18.76 20.40
N ASP A 72 -28.00 -19.56 21.44
CA ASP A 72 -28.83 -20.75 21.37
C ASP A 72 -30.17 -20.32 20.76
N ILE A 73 -30.36 -20.59 19.47
CA ILE A 73 -31.61 -20.35 18.77
C ILE A 73 -32.55 -21.43 19.31
N THR A 74 -33.25 -21.09 20.38
CA THR A 74 -34.43 -21.83 20.79
C THR A 74 -35.50 -21.56 19.75
N GLU A 75 -35.76 -22.59 18.95
CA GLU A 75 -36.96 -22.70 18.11
C GLU A 75 -38.23 -22.57 18.98
N ASP A 76 -39.29 -22.11 18.32
CA ASP A 76 -40.67 -21.99 18.80
C ASP A 76 -41.08 -20.65 19.42
N THR A 77 -41.21 -19.64 18.55
CA THR A 77 -42.30 -18.67 18.70
C THR A 77 -42.85 -18.30 17.32
N GLU A 78 -44.00 -18.88 16.97
CA GLU A 78 -44.87 -18.37 15.90
C GLU A 78 -45.35 -16.97 16.32
N MET A 79 -44.94 -15.93 15.58
CA MET A 79 -45.58 -14.63 15.62
C MET A 79 -45.32 -13.84 14.33
N ASP A 80 -46.43 -13.59 13.65
CA ASP A 80 -46.82 -12.44 12.84
C ASP A 80 -45.79 -11.71 11.97
N ALA A 81 -46.09 -11.76 10.67
CA ALA A 81 -45.47 -10.95 9.63
C ALA A 81 -45.81 -9.46 9.81
N ASP A 82 -44.90 -8.70 10.42
CA ASP A 82 -44.79 -7.27 10.18
C ASP A 82 -43.32 -6.81 10.23
N SER A 83 -42.87 -6.29 9.08
CA SER A 83 -41.75 -5.38 8.82
C SER A 83 -40.60 -5.32 9.84
N ILE A 84 -39.44 -5.88 9.49
CA ILE A 84 -38.15 -5.50 10.09
C ILE A 84 -37.13 -5.25 8.97
N ASP A 85 -36.84 -3.97 8.75
CA ASP A 85 -35.69 -3.49 8.00
C ASP A 85 -34.42 -3.68 8.86
N ASP A 86 -33.73 -4.80 8.68
CA ASP A 86 -32.44 -5.09 9.33
C ASP A 86 -31.27 -4.55 8.49
N ASP A 87 -30.96 -3.25 8.67
CA ASP A 87 -29.76 -2.59 8.16
C ASP A 87 -28.63 -2.66 9.20
N SER A 88 -28.15 -3.87 9.46
CA SER A 88 -26.94 -4.11 10.26
C SER A 88 -25.68 -4.09 9.38
N SER A 89 -25.46 -2.96 8.71
CA SER A 89 -24.19 -2.65 8.04
C SER A 89 -23.07 -2.39 9.07
N PRO A 90 -21.91 -3.05 9.00
CA PRO A 90 -20.86 -2.92 10.00
C PRO A 90 -20.29 -1.50 10.06
N GLU A 91 -20.14 -1.01 11.29
CA GLU A 91 -19.76 0.36 11.65
C GLU A 91 -18.63 0.95 10.79
N GLY A 92 -18.89 2.17 10.30
CA GLY A 92 -18.00 2.95 9.46
C GLY A 92 -16.69 3.32 10.16
N ALA A 93 -15.69 2.46 10.01
CA ALA A 93 -14.30 2.81 10.33
C ALA A 93 -13.87 4.02 9.48
N ASP A 94 -13.54 5.13 10.17
CA ASP A 94 -13.01 6.35 9.55
C ASP A 94 -11.72 6.03 8.77
N SER A 95 -11.84 5.99 7.44
CA SER A 95 -10.75 5.64 6.52
C SER A 95 -9.51 6.54 6.65
N ARG A 96 -9.64 7.71 7.31
CA ARG A 96 -8.50 8.59 7.62
C ARG A 96 -7.60 8.00 8.71
N LYS A 97 -8.15 7.40 9.77
CA LYS A 97 -7.34 6.78 10.84
C LYS A 97 -6.64 5.52 10.37
N ALA A 98 -7.29 4.73 9.51
CA ALA A 98 -6.74 3.46 9.04
C ALA A 98 -5.43 3.64 8.25
N GLY A 99 -5.31 4.69 7.43
CA GLY A 99 -4.11 4.92 6.61
C GLY A 99 -2.91 5.39 7.41
N THR A 100 -3.13 6.36 8.30
CA THR A 100 -2.09 6.82 9.23
C THR A 100 -1.65 5.70 10.17
N ASN A 101 -2.56 4.81 10.56
CA ASN A 101 -2.21 3.67 11.42
C ASN A 101 -1.32 2.68 10.68
N ALA A 102 -1.60 2.34 9.42
CA ALA A 102 -0.77 1.40 8.67
C ALA A 102 0.68 1.91 8.48
N ASP A 103 0.85 3.18 8.10
CA ASP A 103 2.19 3.78 7.95
C ASP A 103 2.93 3.93 9.29
N SER A 104 2.19 4.22 10.37
CA SER A 104 2.75 4.22 11.72
C SER A 104 3.24 2.82 12.05
N LEU A 105 2.41 1.79 11.88
CA LEU A 105 2.77 0.40 12.19
C LEU A 105 3.98 -0.08 11.39
N PHE A 106 4.07 0.24 10.09
CA PHE A 106 5.24 -0.06 9.28
C PHE A 106 6.51 0.56 9.87
N SER A 107 6.46 1.86 10.20
CA SER A 107 7.60 2.60 10.76
C SER A 107 7.96 2.11 12.17
N ASP A 108 6.95 1.80 12.98
CA ASP A 108 7.10 1.29 14.35
C ASP A 108 7.76 -0.09 14.36
N ASN A 109 7.41 -0.94 13.38
CA ASN A 109 8.02 -2.26 13.23
C ASN A 109 9.42 -2.19 12.61
N TRP A 110 9.72 -1.22 11.75
CA TRP A 110 11.00 -1.09 11.05
C TRP A 110 12.23 -1.21 11.97
N THR A 111 12.14 -0.64 13.18
CA THR A 111 13.22 -0.62 14.17
C THR A 111 13.09 -1.71 15.23
N LYS A 112 12.03 -2.53 15.20
CA LYS A 112 11.87 -3.64 16.15
C LYS A 112 12.94 -4.68 15.93
N GLU A 113 13.46 -5.19 17.05
CA GLU A 113 14.41 -6.28 17.05
C GLU A 113 13.81 -7.53 16.37
N ALA A 114 14.65 -8.21 15.62
CA ALA A 114 14.38 -9.52 15.05
C ALA A 114 15.58 -10.42 15.33
N VAL A 115 15.31 -11.67 15.71
CA VAL A 115 16.33 -12.71 15.77
C VAL A 115 16.09 -13.65 14.61
N ILE A 116 17.09 -13.86 13.77
CA ILE A 116 16.99 -14.71 12.57
C ILE A 116 18.07 -15.79 12.59
N VAL A 117 17.82 -16.87 11.84
CA VAL A 117 18.84 -17.83 11.42
C VAL A 117 19.08 -17.62 9.94
N LEU A 118 20.30 -17.24 9.59
CA LEU A 118 20.78 -17.22 8.21
C LEU A 118 21.46 -18.56 7.91
N THR A 119 21.08 -19.21 6.82
CA THR A 119 21.64 -20.48 6.37
C THR A 119 22.20 -20.33 4.97
N GLU A 120 23.45 -20.77 4.77
CA GLU A 120 24.10 -20.89 3.47
C GLU A 120 24.15 -22.36 3.07
N TYR A 121 23.38 -22.74 2.06
CA TYR A 121 23.13 -24.16 1.73
C TYR A 121 24.34 -24.84 1.08
N GLN A 122 25.19 -24.07 0.39
CA GLN A 122 26.36 -24.61 -0.29
C GLN A 122 27.45 -25.02 0.70
N SER A 123 27.72 -24.19 1.71
CA SER A 123 28.67 -24.52 2.78
C SER A 123 28.05 -25.34 3.91
N LYS A 124 26.71 -25.38 3.99
CA LYS A 124 25.93 -25.94 5.11
C LYS A 124 26.16 -25.18 6.43
N ASP A 125 26.56 -23.93 6.34
CA ASP A 125 26.74 -23.07 7.49
C ASP A 125 25.42 -22.43 7.90
N SER A 126 25.24 -22.26 9.20
CA SER A 126 24.13 -21.49 9.74
C SER A 126 24.59 -20.67 10.93
N ARG A 127 24.08 -19.45 11.03
CA ARG A 127 24.34 -18.58 12.19
C ARG A 127 23.10 -17.81 12.59
N THR A 128 23.03 -17.52 13.89
CA THR A 128 21.99 -16.66 14.47
C THR A 128 22.45 -15.21 14.42
N ILE A 129 21.58 -14.32 13.97
CA ILE A 129 21.84 -12.88 13.89
C ILE A 129 20.72 -12.15 14.64
N THR A 130 21.09 -11.23 15.52
CA THR A 130 20.18 -10.25 16.12
C THR A 130 20.26 -8.98 15.30
N THR A 131 19.13 -8.52 14.78
CA THR A 131 19.02 -7.39 13.84
C THR A 131 17.67 -6.67 14.02
N THR A 132 17.22 -5.89 13.04
CA THR A 132 15.87 -5.30 13.04
C THR A 132 15.00 -5.84 11.90
N GLN A 133 13.68 -5.73 12.05
CA GLN A 133 12.72 -6.07 10.99
C GLN A 133 13.00 -5.33 9.68
N GLY A 134 13.32 -4.04 9.74
CA GLY A 134 13.66 -3.25 8.56
C GLY A 134 14.90 -3.76 7.83
N ARG A 135 15.92 -4.25 8.57
CA ARG A 135 17.11 -4.87 7.99
C ARG A 135 16.80 -6.22 7.36
N VAL A 136 15.97 -7.06 7.99
CA VAL A 136 15.47 -8.30 7.37
C VAL A 136 14.71 -7.99 6.09
N TYR A 137 13.76 -7.04 6.14
CA TYR A 137 12.98 -6.59 5.00
C TYR A 137 13.90 -6.15 3.85
N THR A 138 14.90 -5.32 4.16
CA THR A 138 15.78 -4.75 3.14
C THR A 138 16.75 -5.78 2.59
N ALA A 139 17.16 -6.79 3.37
CA ALA A 139 18.06 -7.84 2.90
C ALA A 139 17.35 -8.70 1.85
N VAL A 140 16.10 -9.03 2.10
CA VAL A 140 15.23 -9.75 1.15
C VAL A 140 14.90 -8.87 -0.06
N TRP A 141 14.66 -7.57 0.15
CA TRP A 141 14.38 -6.61 -0.92
C TRP A 141 15.57 -6.39 -1.85
N LYS A 142 16.74 -6.05 -1.32
CA LYS A 142 17.92 -5.69 -2.11
C LYS A 142 18.81 -6.88 -2.45
N GLY A 143 18.68 -7.99 -1.71
CA GLY A 143 19.56 -9.15 -1.84
C GLY A 143 20.93 -8.94 -1.19
N ASP A 144 21.06 -7.93 -0.34
CA ASP A 144 22.30 -7.60 0.36
C ASP A 144 22.23 -8.11 1.81
N LEU A 145 22.95 -9.20 2.09
CA LEU A 145 23.00 -9.81 3.42
C LEU A 145 23.88 -9.03 4.41
N SER A 146 24.76 -8.15 3.93
CA SER A 146 25.69 -7.40 4.81
C SER A 146 24.96 -6.46 5.74
N ILE A 147 23.78 -5.98 5.33
CA ILE A 147 22.97 -5.04 6.13
C ILE A 147 22.36 -5.66 7.39
N LEU A 148 22.34 -7.00 7.50
CA LEU A 148 21.78 -7.71 8.66
C LEU A 148 22.62 -7.49 9.91
N GLU A 149 23.93 -7.25 9.76
CA GLU A 149 24.90 -7.12 10.86
C GLU A 149 25.37 -5.68 11.07
N ASP A 150 24.84 -4.74 10.30
CA ASP A 150 25.12 -3.31 10.43
C ASP A 150 24.38 -2.71 11.64
N ASP A 151 25.13 -2.00 12.49
CA ASP A 151 24.67 -1.38 13.73
C ASP A 151 24.28 0.10 13.57
N GLY A 152 24.50 0.67 12.38
CA GLY A 152 24.22 2.06 12.08
C GLY A 152 22.73 2.41 12.05
N PRO A 153 22.39 3.72 12.05
CA PRO A 153 21.03 4.18 11.80
C PRO A 153 20.52 3.66 10.45
N PHE A 154 19.33 3.06 10.46
CA PHE A 154 18.76 2.46 9.26
C PHE A 154 17.53 3.22 8.77
N PRO A 155 17.59 3.91 7.62
CA PRO A 155 16.52 4.80 7.19
C PRO A 155 15.24 4.04 6.81
N VAL A 156 14.09 4.59 7.19
CA VAL A 156 12.78 4.06 6.78
C VAL A 156 12.50 4.48 5.33
N PRO A 157 12.15 3.55 4.42
CA PRO A 157 11.75 3.86 3.05
C PRO A 157 10.39 4.58 3.04
N ALA A 158 10.09 5.25 1.93
CA ALA A 158 8.79 5.88 1.76
C ALA A 158 7.68 4.84 1.50
N THR A 159 6.52 5.06 2.12
CA THR A 159 5.28 4.29 1.96
C THR A 159 4.22 5.16 1.25
N PRO A 160 3.08 4.60 0.83
CA PRO A 160 2.04 5.39 0.17
C PRO A 160 1.59 6.62 0.97
N GLY A 161 1.42 6.54 2.28
CA GLY A 161 0.96 7.71 3.04
C GLY A 161 2.06 8.68 3.43
N THR A 162 3.35 8.30 3.39
CA THR A 162 4.42 9.31 3.46
C THR A 162 4.43 10.19 2.21
N LEU A 163 4.06 9.64 1.05
CA LEU A 163 3.97 10.38 -0.21
C LEU A 163 2.83 11.41 -0.19
N ILE A 164 1.70 11.10 0.46
CA ILE A 164 0.52 11.99 0.58
C ILE A 164 0.80 13.23 1.45
N LYS A 165 1.86 13.23 2.27
CA LYS A 165 2.18 14.36 3.15
C LYS A 165 2.46 15.65 2.35
N LYS A 166 2.09 16.78 2.93
CA LYS A 166 2.09 18.09 2.26
C LYS A 166 3.47 18.47 1.72
N GLU A 167 4.55 18.11 2.42
CA GLU A 167 5.92 18.43 2.02
C GLU A 167 6.34 17.67 0.75
N LYS A 168 5.74 16.49 0.50
CA LYS A 168 6.06 15.63 -0.65
C LYS A 168 5.14 15.86 -1.85
N LYS A 169 4.02 16.57 -1.66
CA LYS A 169 3.11 16.96 -2.74
C LYS A 169 3.83 17.69 -3.88
N LYS A 170 4.71 18.65 -3.54
CA LYS A 170 5.44 19.45 -4.53
C LYS A 170 6.32 18.55 -5.40
N MET A 171 7.09 17.68 -4.77
CA MET A 171 7.97 16.71 -5.45
C MET A 171 7.20 15.83 -6.43
N LEU A 172 6.06 15.27 -6.00
CA LEU A 172 5.28 14.42 -6.90
C LEU A 172 4.65 15.23 -8.05
N LEU A 173 4.07 16.40 -7.77
CA LEU A 173 3.48 17.23 -8.82
C LEU A 173 4.51 17.69 -9.86
N GLU A 174 5.70 18.11 -9.42
CA GLU A 174 6.75 18.62 -10.32
C GLU A 174 7.41 17.49 -11.10
N ASN A 175 7.74 16.36 -10.46
CA ASN A 175 8.49 15.29 -11.10
C ASN A 175 7.63 14.42 -12.02
N SER A 176 6.34 14.26 -11.72
CA SER A 176 5.45 13.49 -12.61
C SER A 176 4.87 14.32 -13.75
N GLN A 177 5.14 15.63 -13.79
CA GLN A 177 4.65 16.52 -14.83
C GLN A 177 5.11 16.09 -16.25
N PRO A 178 6.39 15.74 -16.49
CA PRO A 178 6.84 15.25 -17.80
C PRO A 178 6.14 13.95 -18.21
N PHE A 179 5.91 13.04 -17.28
CA PHE A 179 5.16 11.80 -17.54
C PHE A 179 3.72 12.12 -17.97
N ILE A 180 3.04 13.02 -17.27
CA ILE A 180 1.67 13.44 -17.61
C ILE A 180 1.63 14.16 -18.96
N GLU A 181 2.63 14.96 -19.28
CA GLU A 181 2.76 15.61 -20.60
C GLU A 181 3.01 14.60 -21.72
N GLY A 182 3.79 13.55 -21.47
CA GLY A 182 3.94 12.42 -22.39
C GLY A 182 2.61 11.71 -22.68
N LEU A 183 1.82 11.43 -21.64
CA LEU A 183 0.50 10.83 -21.79
C LEU A 183 -0.44 11.66 -22.68
N ARG A 184 -0.36 13.00 -22.58
CA ARG A 184 -1.15 13.91 -23.42
C ARG A 184 -0.77 13.83 -24.90
N ALA A 185 0.51 13.59 -25.20
CA ALA A 185 0.98 13.47 -26.56
C ALA A 185 0.57 12.13 -27.20
N ASP A 186 0.61 11.05 -26.42
CA ASP A 186 0.45 9.68 -26.94
C ASP A 186 -1.02 9.23 -27.04
N GLU A 187 -1.84 9.55 -26.04
CA GLU A 187 -3.18 8.95 -25.89
C GLU A 187 -4.28 9.64 -26.71
N LYS A 188 -3.97 10.72 -27.45
CA LYS A 188 -4.96 11.58 -28.14
C LYS A 188 -6.08 12.10 -27.22
N ILE A 189 -5.88 12.08 -25.90
CA ILE A 189 -6.86 12.62 -24.95
C ILE A 189 -6.67 14.14 -24.92
N ALA A 190 -7.65 14.85 -25.46
CA ALA A 190 -7.66 16.31 -25.43
C ALA A 190 -7.87 16.77 -23.99
N ASP A 191 -6.78 17.20 -23.35
CA ASP A 191 -6.78 17.82 -22.03
C ASP A 191 -7.26 16.91 -20.88
N PRO A 192 -6.47 15.87 -20.52
CA PRO A 192 -6.82 14.95 -19.46
C PRO A 192 -6.70 15.59 -18.08
N THR A 193 -7.70 15.32 -17.25
CA THR A 193 -7.60 15.50 -15.79
C THR A 193 -7.06 14.21 -15.18
N VAL A 194 -5.95 14.31 -14.45
CA VAL A 194 -5.25 13.14 -13.90
C VAL A 194 -5.35 13.15 -12.38
N PHE A 195 -5.72 12.00 -11.80
CA PHE A 195 -5.62 11.75 -10.38
C PHE A 195 -4.59 10.65 -10.09
N ALA A 196 -3.50 10.99 -9.40
CA ALA A 196 -2.50 10.03 -8.94
C ALA A 196 -2.79 9.58 -7.51
N LEU A 197 -2.99 8.28 -7.33
CA LEU A 197 -3.19 7.59 -6.06
C LEU A 197 -1.91 6.83 -5.69
N PRO A 198 -1.20 7.19 -4.61
CA PRO A 198 -0.23 6.30 -3.99
C PRO A 198 -0.92 4.98 -3.61
N TYR A 199 -0.38 3.88 -4.10
CA TYR A 199 -1.02 2.57 -4.07
C TYR A 199 -0.03 1.51 -3.59
N ASP A 200 -0.49 0.62 -2.72
CA ASP A 200 0.25 -0.60 -2.37
C ASP A 200 -0.77 -1.74 -2.31
N GLU A 201 -0.55 -2.76 -3.13
CA GLU A 201 -1.46 -3.90 -3.23
C GLU A 201 -1.45 -4.77 -1.98
N THR A 202 -0.45 -4.67 -1.11
CA THR A 202 -0.37 -5.44 0.13
C THR A 202 -1.26 -4.87 1.22
N LEU A 203 -1.57 -3.57 1.14
CA LEU A 203 -2.38 -2.84 2.12
C LEU A 203 -3.85 -2.78 1.71
N GLU A 204 -4.72 -3.42 2.50
CA GLU A 204 -6.16 -3.51 2.23
C GLU A 204 -6.81 -2.14 2.02
N LEU A 205 -6.40 -1.13 2.80
CA LEU A 205 -6.91 0.23 2.65
C LEU A 205 -6.70 0.78 1.24
N TYR A 206 -5.50 0.62 0.68
CA TYR A 206 -5.16 1.15 -0.64
C TYR A 206 -5.81 0.31 -1.75
N ARG A 207 -5.91 -1.02 -1.58
CA ARG A 207 -6.74 -1.88 -2.45
C ARG A 207 -8.19 -1.40 -2.51
N ASN A 208 -8.81 -1.16 -1.36
CA ASN A 208 -10.19 -0.73 -1.28
C ASN A 208 -10.39 0.66 -1.91
N LYS A 209 -9.47 1.61 -1.70
CA LYS A 209 -9.50 2.93 -2.36
C LYS A 209 -9.40 2.79 -3.89
N PHE A 210 -8.43 2.00 -4.36
CA PHE A 210 -8.22 1.75 -5.79
C PHE A 210 -9.48 1.16 -6.44
N GLN A 211 -10.08 0.13 -5.85
CA GLN A 211 -11.28 -0.50 -6.39
C GLN A 211 -12.47 0.47 -6.43
N ARG A 212 -12.68 1.27 -5.39
CA ARG A 212 -13.78 2.27 -5.40
C ARG A 212 -13.59 3.34 -6.46
N LEU A 213 -12.37 3.83 -6.67
CA LEU A 213 -12.08 4.78 -7.74
C LEU A 213 -12.33 4.14 -9.11
N ARG A 214 -11.83 2.91 -9.31
CA ARG A 214 -12.01 2.15 -10.55
C ARG A 214 -13.49 1.93 -10.90
N THR A 215 -14.34 1.66 -9.91
CA THR A 215 -15.78 1.46 -10.15
C THR A 215 -16.56 2.76 -10.28
N THR A 216 -16.13 3.84 -9.60
CA THR A 216 -16.87 5.12 -9.56
C THR A 216 -16.52 6.06 -10.71
N ILE A 217 -15.31 5.98 -11.26
CA ILE A 217 -14.83 6.83 -12.35
C ILE A 217 -14.88 6.00 -13.64
N PRO A 218 -16.03 5.94 -14.33
CA PRO A 218 -16.16 5.16 -15.56
C PRO A 218 -15.23 5.71 -16.64
N ASN A 219 -14.75 4.83 -17.51
CA ASN A 219 -13.90 5.16 -18.67
C ASN A 219 -12.54 5.79 -18.33
N ALA A 220 -12.13 5.85 -17.05
CA ALA A 220 -10.78 6.28 -16.73
C ALA A 220 -9.76 5.29 -17.30
N VAL A 221 -8.77 5.80 -18.04
CA VAL A 221 -7.58 5.01 -18.37
C VAL A 221 -6.76 4.91 -17.09
N ILE A 222 -6.45 3.69 -16.65
CA ILE A 222 -5.73 3.43 -15.41
C ILE A 222 -4.34 2.93 -15.75
N LEU A 223 -3.32 3.69 -15.35
CA LEU A 223 -1.92 3.29 -15.45
C LEU A 223 -1.35 3.07 -14.06
N ILE A 224 -0.67 1.95 -13.84
CA ILE A 224 0.01 1.64 -12.59
C ILE A 224 1.50 1.65 -12.85
N LYS A 225 2.22 2.55 -12.17
CA LYS A 225 3.66 2.75 -12.33
C LYS A 225 4.38 2.67 -10.99
N ARG A 226 5.63 2.25 -11.00
CA ARG A 226 6.57 2.44 -9.89
C ARG A 226 6.95 3.92 -9.81
N PRO A 227 7.27 4.45 -8.63
CA PRO A 227 7.71 5.84 -8.49
C PRO A 227 8.88 6.19 -9.43
N GLU A 228 9.83 5.29 -9.63
CA GLU A 228 11.01 5.50 -10.47
C GLU A 228 10.67 5.56 -11.96
N GLU A 229 9.56 4.95 -12.40
CA GLU A 229 9.08 5.01 -13.79
C GLU A 229 8.47 6.37 -14.16
N VAL A 230 8.27 7.24 -13.17
CA VAL A 230 7.69 8.58 -13.34
C VAL A 230 8.58 9.65 -12.70
N ASP A 231 9.89 9.38 -12.61
CA ASP A 231 10.94 10.28 -12.11
C ASP A 231 10.73 10.77 -10.67
N ILE A 232 9.97 10.02 -9.88
CA ILE A 232 9.77 10.30 -8.45
C ILE A 232 10.83 9.52 -7.68
N SER A 233 11.74 10.26 -7.02
CA SER A 233 12.78 9.70 -6.16
C SER A 233 12.54 10.07 -4.70
N HIS A 234 13.08 9.26 -3.79
CA HIS A 234 13.10 9.54 -2.36
C HIS A 234 14.50 9.24 -1.80
N PRO A 235 15.05 10.03 -0.86
CA PRO A 235 16.41 9.81 -0.34
C PRO A 235 16.65 8.40 0.19
N ASN A 236 15.62 7.78 0.77
CA ASN A 236 15.66 6.44 1.33
C ASN A 236 15.02 5.38 0.41
N GLY A 237 14.68 5.76 -0.83
CA GLY A 237 13.87 4.96 -1.73
C GLY A 237 12.41 4.79 -1.27
N PHE A 238 11.67 3.98 -2.02
CA PHE A 238 10.30 3.54 -1.76
C PHE A 238 10.27 2.06 -1.44
N ILE A 239 9.28 1.60 -0.68
CA ILE A 239 9.07 0.16 -0.50
C ILE A 239 8.81 -0.52 -1.87
N PRO A 240 9.31 -1.76 -2.10
CA PRO A 240 9.23 -2.44 -3.40
C PRO A 240 7.80 -2.70 -3.90
N THR A 241 6.83 -2.78 -3.00
CA THR A 241 5.41 -3.01 -3.30
C THR A 241 4.65 -1.73 -3.67
N MET A 242 5.25 -0.56 -3.43
CA MET A 242 4.61 0.71 -3.71
C MET A 242 4.53 0.96 -5.22
N ARG A 243 3.38 1.49 -5.62
CA ARG A 243 3.05 1.93 -6.96
C ARG A 243 2.29 3.26 -6.89
N ILE A 244 2.06 3.86 -8.04
CA ILE A 244 1.20 5.02 -8.23
C ILE A 244 0.19 4.64 -9.30
N ALA A 245 -1.08 4.66 -8.93
CA ALA A 245 -2.18 4.47 -9.87
C ALA A 245 -2.63 5.83 -10.39
N PHE A 246 -2.44 6.07 -11.68
CA PHE A 246 -2.91 7.25 -12.39
C PHE A 246 -4.28 6.95 -13.01
N PHE A 247 -5.30 7.68 -12.55
CA PHE A 247 -6.64 7.68 -13.13
C PHE A 247 -6.73 8.86 -14.08
N ILE A 248 -6.74 8.58 -15.38
CA ILE A 248 -6.76 9.58 -16.45
C ILE A 248 -8.20 9.72 -16.93
N MET A 249 -8.78 10.89 -16.70
CA MET A 249 -10.18 11.21 -17.05
C MET A 249 -10.18 12.15 -18.25
N GLU A 250 -11.01 11.83 -19.26
CA GLU A 250 -11.20 12.67 -20.43
C GLU A 250 -12.03 13.90 -20.06
N SER A 251 -11.43 15.09 -20.23
CA SER A 251 -12.05 16.42 -20.25
C SER A 251 -13.07 16.77 -19.14
N THR A 252 -13.10 16.02 -18.03
CA THR A 252 -13.85 16.42 -16.83
C THR A 252 -13.05 17.52 -16.16
N GLY A 253 -13.56 18.75 -16.13
CA GLY A 253 -12.87 19.86 -15.47
C GLY A 253 -12.51 19.53 -14.01
N TYR A 254 -11.51 20.21 -13.44
CA TYR A 254 -10.97 19.91 -12.11
C TYR A 254 -12.05 19.68 -11.03
N HIS A 255 -13.12 20.49 -11.03
CA HIS A 255 -14.20 20.38 -10.05
C HIS A 255 -14.99 19.07 -10.18
N GLU A 256 -15.34 18.68 -11.40
CA GLU A 256 -16.07 17.44 -11.67
C GLU A 256 -15.25 16.22 -11.28
N ALA A 257 -13.96 16.19 -11.66
CA ALA A 257 -13.04 15.14 -11.24
C ALA A 257 -12.94 15.04 -9.71
N ALA A 258 -12.85 16.19 -9.01
CA ALA A 258 -12.81 16.23 -7.56
C ALA A 258 -14.09 15.65 -6.92
N GLU A 259 -15.27 15.94 -7.48
CA GLU A 259 -16.55 15.38 -7.02
C GLU A 259 -16.66 13.87 -7.27
N LEU A 260 -16.16 13.37 -8.42
CA LEU A 260 -16.10 11.92 -8.68
C LEU A 260 -15.17 11.21 -7.67
N ILE A 261 -14.00 11.78 -7.40
CA ILE A 261 -13.05 11.24 -6.40
C ILE A 261 -13.67 11.29 -5.01
N LYS A 262 -14.37 12.38 -4.67
CA LYS A 262 -15.11 12.51 -3.41
C LYS A 262 -16.16 11.42 -3.28
N LYS A 263 -17.01 11.25 -4.29
CA LYS A 263 -18.03 10.18 -4.33
C LYS A 263 -17.42 8.79 -4.12
N ALA A 264 -16.24 8.53 -4.69
CA ALA A 264 -15.57 7.24 -4.57
C ALA A 264 -14.97 6.99 -3.18
N LEU A 265 -14.36 8.02 -2.57
CA LEU A 265 -13.51 7.86 -1.39
C LEU A 265 -14.15 8.32 -0.08
N TYR A 266 -15.15 9.19 -0.16
CA TYR A 266 -15.86 9.72 1.00
C TYR A 266 -16.92 8.72 1.49
N LYS A 267 -16.85 8.41 2.78
CA LYS A 267 -17.95 7.79 3.51
C LYS A 267 -18.51 8.87 4.46
N PRO A 268 -19.77 9.31 4.29
CA PRO A 268 -20.39 10.21 5.25
C PRO A 268 -20.34 9.59 6.64
N ALA A 269 -19.97 10.37 7.65
CA ALA A 269 -20.13 9.92 9.03
C ALA A 269 -21.62 10.05 9.39
N ASN A 270 -22.20 9.03 10.03
CA ASN A 270 -23.61 9.06 10.45
C ASN A 270 -23.89 10.14 11.53
N ASN A 271 -22.86 10.70 12.16
CA ASN A 271 -22.99 11.81 13.10
C ASN A 271 -23.12 13.16 12.37
N ARG A 272 -24.38 13.54 12.09
CA ARG A 272 -24.81 14.81 11.48
C ARG A 272 -24.52 16.06 12.32
N GLU A 273 -23.99 15.94 13.54
CA GLU A 273 -23.83 17.09 14.45
C GLU A 273 -22.82 18.14 13.99
N THR A 274 -21.92 17.82 13.06
CA THR A 274 -21.01 18.81 12.47
C THR A 274 -21.36 19.04 11.01
N GLU A 275 -22.05 20.15 10.70
CA GLU A 275 -22.44 20.58 9.33
C GLU A 275 -21.27 20.85 8.37
N THR A 276 -20.00 20.71 8.81
CA THR A 276 -18.84 21.01 7.96
C THR A 276 -18.30 19.76 7.29
N ASP A 277 -18.52 19.64 5.97
CA ASP A 277 -17.86 18.63 5.15
C ASP A 277 -16.34 18.89 5.12
N ARG A 278 -15.57 17.93 5.63
CA ARG A 278 -14.10 18.01 5.74
C ARG A 278 -13.38 17.14 4.73
N PHE A 279 -14.02 16.71 3.65
CA PHE A 279 -13.34 15.94 2.61
C PHE A 279 -12.26 16.78 1.90
N LYS A 280 -11.07 16.20 1.70
CA LYS A 280 -9.97 16.83 0.97
C LYS A 280 -9.36 15.81 0.03
N VAL A 281 -9.48 16.02 -1.28
CA VAL A 281 -8.86 15.17 -2.32
C VAL A 281 -7.36 14.95 -2.05
N SER A 282 -6.67 16.00 -1.63
CA SER A 282 -5.23 15.96 -1.32
C SER A 282 -4.85 15.05 -0.15
N ALA A 283 -5.80 14.61 0.68
CA ALA A 283 -5.56 13.64 1.75
C ALA A 283 -5.58 12.19 1.25
N HIS A 284 -5.94 11.98 -0.02
CA HIS A 284 -6.04 10.65 -0.63
C HIS A 284 -5.09 10.47 -1.81
N GLY A 285 -4.76 11.54 -2.53
CA GLY A 285 -3.85 11.51 -3.67
C GLY A 285 -3.68 12.90 -4.26
N PHE A 286 -3.32 12.96 -5.54
CA PHE A 286 -2.95 14.20 -6.21
C PHE A 286 -3.78 14.38 -7.46
N LEU A 287 -4.62 15.41 -7.45
CA LEU A 287 -5.37 15.84 -8.63
C LEU A 287 -4.55 16.93 -9.34
N PHE A 288 -4.18 16.65 -10.59
CA PHE A 288 -3.42 17.58 -11.42
C PHE A 288 -4.39 18.56 -12.07
N PRO A 289 -4.15 19.87 -11.97
CA PRO A 289 -5.00 20.85 -12.61
C PRO A 289 -4.88 20.76 -14.13
N ASP A 290 -5.98 21.04 -14.79
CA ASP A 290 -6.00 21.36 -16.21
C ASP A 290 -5.05 22.56 -16.46
N GLN A 291 -4.20 22.46 -17.48
CA GLN A 291 -3.26 23.52 -17.84
C GLN A 291 -3.95 24.73 -18.48
N SER A 292 -5.14 24.57 -19.06
CA SER A 292 -5.96 25.66 -19.59
C SER A 292 -6.25 26.73 -18.52
N ALA A 293 -6.48 26.30 -17.27
CA ALA A 293 -6.72 27.18 -16.13
C ALA A 293 -5.45 27.92 -15.64
N SER A 294 -4.26 27.35 -15.88
CA SER A 294 -2.99 27.91 -15.40
C SER A 294 -2.53 29.14 -16.20
N THR A 295 -2.90 29.20 -17.49
CA THR A 295 -2.60 30.34 -18.36
C THR A 295 -3.41 31.58 -17.94
N VAL A 296 -4.68 31.42 -17.58
CA VAL A 296 -5.58 32.52 -17.19
C VAL A 296 -5.15 33.19 -15.88
N VAL A 297 -4.68 32.42 -14.89
CA VAL A 297 -4.26 32.94 -13.58
C VAL A 297 -2.92 33.71 -13.64
N ARG A 298 -2.02 33.33 -14.56
CA ARG A 298 -0.76 34.06 -14.78
C ARG A 298 -0.96 35.40 -15.47
N GLU A 299 -1.97 35.53 -16.33
CA GLU A 299 -2.30 36.80 -16.99
C GLU A 299 -3.02 37.79 -16.06
N THR A 300 -3.89 37.31 -15.17
CA THR A 300 -4.58 38.17 -14.20
C THR A 300 -3.69 38.72 -13.10
N ARG A 301 -2.57 38.05 -12.77
CA ARG A 301 -1.57 38.57 -11.81
C ARG A 301 -0.56 39.55 -12.42
N LYS A 302 -0.54 39.72 -13.74
CA LYS A 302 0.31 40.69 -14.44
C LYS A 302 -0.40 42.00 -14.79
N ARG A 303 -1.67 42.14 -14.40
CA ARG A 303 -2.44 43.39 -14.46
C ARG A 303 -2.67 43.89 -13.04
#